data_AF-A0A962D5I1-F1
#
_entry.id   AF-A0A962D5I1-F1
#
_cell.length_a   1.000
_cell.length_b   1.000
_cell.length_c   1.000
_cell.angle_alpha   90.00
_cell.angle_beta   90.00
_cell.angle_gamma   90.00
#
_symmetry.space_group_name_H-M   'P 1'
#
loop_
_entity.id
_entity.type
_entity.pdbx_description
1 polymer ?
#
loop_
_entity_poly.entity_id
_entity_poly.type
_entity_poly.pdbx_seq_one_letter_code
_entity_poly.pdbx_strand_id
1 'polypeptide(L)'
;SSRRWKSNVRNIDDPLTKIGLLRGVYFDWDAEHGGKHDIGFIAEEVGEVLPEIVQYEENGVDAIGLDYSMVSPLLVEAINALRAESQAAIANLQAENQSLRADLKQLQQQLADPSKAGAAQ
;
A
#
# COMPACT_ATOMS: atom_id res chain seq x y z
N SER A 1 -24.41 4.83 2.42
CA SER A 1 -24.20 3.88 3.53
C SER A 1 -24.29 4.62 4.87
N SER A 2 -24.81 4.02 5.98
CA SER A 2 -24.92 4.67 7.30
C SER A 2 -24.41 3.77 8.43
N ARG A 3 -23.78 4.35 9.48
CA ARG A 3 -23.24 3.61 10.64
C ARG A 3 -24.30 2.83 11.40
N ARG A 4 -25.53 3.34 11.50
CA ARG A 4 -26.63 2.70 12.24
C ARG A 4 -27.09 1.35 11.68
N TRP A 5 -26.69 1.02 10.46
CA TRP A 5 -27.03 -0.23 9.77
C TRP A 5 -25.85 -1.21 9.72
N LYS A 6 -24.79 -0.95 10.49
CA LYS A 6 -23.55 -1.76 10.48
C LYS A 6 -23.22 -2.22 11.90
N SER A 7 -22.89 -3.50 12.03
CA SER A 7 -22.29 -4.09 13.22
C SER A 7 -20.89 -4.61 12.88
N ASN A 8 -20.07 -4.89 13.90
CA ASN A 8 -18.71 -5.46 13.74
C ASN A 8 -17.81 -4.69 12.76
N VAL A 9 -17.89 -3.35 12.78
CA VAL A 9 -17.06 -2.49 11.92
C VAL A 9 -15.60 -2.57 12.37
N ARG A 10 -14.75 -3.11 11.50
CA ARG A 10 -13.30 -3.18 11.64
C ARG A 10 -12.62 -2.47 10.49
N ASN A 11 -11.37 -2.08 10.68
CA ASN A 11 -10.54 -1.55 9.60
C ASN A 11 -10.20 -2.66 8.60
N ILE A 12 -9.88 -2.27 7.37
CA ILE A 12 -9.29 -3.17 6.38
C ILE A 12 -7.86 -3.45 6.84
N ASP A 13 -7.55 -4.73 7.02
CA ASP A 13 -6.24 -5.24 7.40
C ASP A 13 -5.29 -5.26 6.19
N ASP A 14 -4.03 -4.92 6.44
CA ASP A 14 -2.91 -4.96 5.49
C ASP A 14 -3.25 -4.47 4.07
N PRO A 15 -3.78 -3.25 3.91
CA PRO A 15 -4.33 -2.80 2.64
C PRO A 15 -3.28 -2.68 1.54
N LEU A 16 -2.02 -2.37 1.88
CA LEU A 16 -0.90 -2.34 0.94
C LEU A 16 -0.53 -3.74 0.43
N THR A 17 -0.52 -4.73 1.30
CA THR A 17 -0.26 -6.13 0.92
C THR A 17 -1.38 -6.62 0.01
N LYS A 18 -2.64 -6.43 0.41
CA LYS A 18 -3.80 -6.85 -0.39
C LYS A 18 -3.79 -6.22 -1.78
N ILE A 19 -3.59 -4.90 -1.89
CA ILE A 19 -3.55 -4.25 -3.20
C ILE A 19 -2.32 -4.67 -4.02
N GLY A 20 -1.18 -4.91 -3.38
CA GLY A 20 0.05 -5.34 -4.04
C GLY A 20 0.00 -6.76 -4.61
N LEU A 21 -0.94 -7.59 -4.13
CA LEU A 21 -1.20 -8.93 -4.67
C LEU A 21 -2.16 -8.91 -5.88
N LEU A 22 -2.91 -7.83 -6.08
CA LEU A 22 -3.81 -7.73 -7.22
C LEU A 22 -3.05 -7.42 -8.50
N ARG A 23 -3.39 -8.14 -9.57
CA ARG A 23 -2.73 -8.01 -10.87
C ARG A 23 -3.69 -7.46 -11.92
N GLY A 24 -3.50 -6.19 -12.28
CA GLY A 24 -4.15 -5.62 -13.45
C GLY A 24 -3.60 -6.25 -14.74
N VAL A 25 -4.47 -6.64 -15.65
CA VAL A 25 -4.11 -7.31 -16.90
C VAL A 25 -4.80 -6.66 -18.09
N TYR A 26 -4.10 -6.67 -19.22
CA TYR A 26 -4.73 -6.55 -20.52
C TYR A 26 -5.05 -7.94 -21.04
N PHE A 27 -6.18 -8.09 -21.69
CA PHE A 27 -6.61 -9.37 -22.25
C PHE A 27 -7.48 -9.15 -23.47
N ASP A 28 -7.59 -10.18 -24.28
CA ASP A 28 -8.54 -10.22 -25.39
C ASP A 28 -9.65 -11.20 -25.02
N TRP A 29 -10.89 -10.76 -25.15
CA TRP A 29 -12.04 -11.67 -25.09
C TRP A 29 -11.95 -12.66 -26.25
N ASP A 30 -12.37 -13.91 -26.01
CA ASP A 30 -12.51 -14.85 -27.12
C ASP A 30 -13.62 -14.42 -28.10
N ALA A 31 -13.68 -15.08 -29.25
CA ALA A 31 -14.63 -14.72 -30.31
C ALA A 31 -16.10 -14.83 -29.88
N GLU A 32 -16.44 -15.77 -28.99
CA GLU A 32 -17.80 -15.97 -28.49
C GLU A 32 -18.19 -14.87 -27.50
N HIS A 33 -17.20 -14.31 -26.80
CA HIS A 33 -17.33 -13.20 -25.86
C HIS A 33 -16.99 -11.83 -26.48
N GLY A 34 -16.97 -11.74 -27.82
CA GLY A 34 -16.91 -10.48 -28.56
C GLY A 34 -15.54 -10.12 -29.14
N GLY A 35 -14.48 -10.88 -28.86
CA GLY A 35 -13.20 -10.80 -29.58
C GLY A 35 -12.41 -9.51 -29.36
N LYS A 36 -12.82 -8.67 -28.38
CA LYS A 36 -12.26 -7.32 -28.19
C LYS A 36 -11.14 -7.33 -27.16
N HIS A 37 -10.18 -6.45 -27.40
CA HIS A 37 -9.16 -6.09 -26.42
C HIS A 37 -9.77 -5.28 -25.27
N ASP A 38 -9.39 -5.60 -24.04
CA ASP A 38 -9.86 -4.95 -22.83
C ASP A 38 -8.80 -4.97 -21.72
N ILE A 39 -9.12 -4.29 -20.60
CA ILE A 39 -8.30 -4.20 -19.40
C ILE A 39 -9.13 -4.51 -18.16
N GLY A 40 -8.56 -5.24 -17.21
CA GLY A 40 -9.24 -5.58 -15.96
C GLY A 40 -8.42 -6.48 -15.05
N PHE A 41 -9.10 -7.42 -14.40
CA PHE A 41 -8.51 -8.43 -13.54
C PHE A 41 -8.99 -9.82 -13.95
N ILE A 42 -8.22 -10.85 -13.58
CA ILE A 42 -8.72 -12.23 -13.54
C ILE A 42 -9.47 -12.41 -12.23
N ALA A 43 -10.76 -12.76 -12.29
CA ALA A 43 -11.64 -12.74 -11.13
C ALA A 43 -11.23 -13.79 -10.08
N GLU A 44 -10.75 -14.95 -10.51
CA GLU A 44 -10.23 -16.01 -9.63
C GLU A 44 -8.99 -15.53 -8.86
N GLU A 45 -8.05 -14.84 -9.53
CA GLU A 45 -6.85 -14.26 -8.88
C GLU A 45 -7.26 -13.21 -7.84
N VAL A 46 -8.28 -12.41 -8.14
CA VAL A 46 -8.80 -11.44 -7.17
C VAL A 46 -9.45 -12.15 -5.99
N GLY A 47 -10.16 -13.24 -6.22
CA GLY A 47 -10.85 -14.00 -5.19
C GLY A 47 -9.92 -14.68 -4.19
N GLU A 48 -8.68 -14.98 -4.56
CA GLU A 48 -7.65 -15.44 -3.63
C GLU A 48 -7.29 -14.39 -2.57
N VAL A 49 -7.47 -13.09 -2.88
CA VAL A 49 -7.10 -11.97 -2.01
C VAL A 49 -8.32 -11.31 -1.35
N LEU A 50 -9.40 -11.17 -2.12
CA LEU A 50 -10.66 -10.50 -1.78
C LEU A 50 -11.85 -11.38 -2.22
N PRO A 51 -12.06 -12.53 -1.57
CA PRO A 51 -13.13 -13.45 -1.96
C PRO A 51 -14.52 -12.81 -1.89
N GLU A 52 -14.71 -11.79 -1.03
CA GLU A 52 -15.99 -11.11 -0.83
C GLU A 52 -16.46 -10.25 -2.01
N ILE A 53 -15.60 -10.00 -3.01
CA ILE A 53 -15.94 -9.16 -4.17
C ILE A 53 -16.13 -9.97 -5.46
N VAL A 54 -15.91 -11.29 -5.41
CA VAL A 54 -16.02 -12.20 -6.56
C VAL A 54 -17.30 -13.01 -6.45
N GLN A 55 -17.98 -13.19 -7.58
CA GLN A 55 -19.13 -14.09 -7.69
C GLN A 55 -18.69 -15.36 -8.39
N TYR A 56 -18.98 -16.51 -7.80
CA TYR A 56 -18.65 -17.83 -8.32
C TYR A 56 -19.89 -18.56 -8.81
N GLU A 57 -19.70 -19.52 -9.70
CA GLU A 57 -20.69 -20.55 -10.01
C GLU A 57 -20.99 -21.44 -8.78
N GLU A 58 -22.00 -22.31 -8.90
CA GLU A 58 -22.34 -23.29 -7.86
C GLU A 58 -21.16 -24.23 -7.51
N ASN A 59 -20.22 -24.41 -8.42
CA ASN A 59 -19.01 -25.21 -8.19
C ASN A 59 -18.01 -24.53 -7.24
N GLY A 60 -18.16 -23.23 -6.97
CA GLY A 60 -17.31 -22.47 -6.05
C GLY A 60 -15.89 -22.21 -6.54
N VAL A 61 -15.60 -22.49 -7.82
CA VAL A 61 -14.26 -22.39 -8.42
C VAL A 61 -14.26 -21.39 -9.57
N ASP A 62 -15.21 -21.50 -10.49
CA ASP A 62 -15.26 -20.65 -11.68
C ASP A 62 -15.95 -19.32 -11.35
N ALA A 63 -15.29 -18.21 -11.64
CA ALA A 63 -15.83 -16.89 -11.37
C ALA A 63 -16.67 -16.39 -12.55
N ILE A 64 -17.85 -15.87 -12.22
CA ILE A 64 -18.81 -15.31 -13.20
C ILE A 64 -18.87 -13.79 -13.17
N GLY A 65 -18.22 -13.15 -12.19
CA GLY A 65 -18.20 -11.70 -12.10
C GLY A 65 -17.38 -11.15 -10.96
N LEU A 66 -17.09 -9.86 -11.06
CA LEU A 66 -16.30 -9.09 -10.10
C LEU A 66 -16.99 -7.77 -9.78
N ASP A 67 -17.20 -7.46 -8.51
CA ASP A 67 -17.71 -6.15 -8.07
C ASP A 67 -16.55 -5.15 -7.91
N TYR A 68 -16.23 -4.47 -9.00
CA TYR A 68 -15.21 -3.42 -9.03
C TYR A 68 -15.46 -2.28 -8.04
N SER A 69 -16.72 -2.02 -7.66
CA SER A 69 -17.02 -0.92 -6.73
C SER A 69 -16.47 -1.17 -5.32
N MET A 70 -16.36 -2.44 -4.95
CA MET A 70 -15.86 -2.88 -3.65
C MET A 70 -14.32 -2.83 -3.55
N VAL A 71 -13.60 -2.60 -4.65
CA VAL A 71 -12.15 -2.32 -4.62
C VAL A 71 -11.87 -0.91 -4.09
N SER A 72 -12.81 0.02 -4.24
CA SER A 72 -12.61 1.43 -3.90
C SER A 72 -12.28 1.70 -2.41
N PRO A 73 -12.91 1.05 -1.40
CA PRO A 73 -12.54 1.26 -0.01
C PRO A 73 -11.14 0.71 0.32
N LEU A 74 -10.74 -0.41 -0.30
CA LEU A 74 -9.40 -0.96 -0.16
C LEU A 74 -8.35 0.02 -0.71
N LEU A 75 -8.59 0.61 -1.88
CA LEU A 75 -7.69 1.61 -2.47
C LEU A 75 -7.53 2.84 -1.57
N VAL A 76 -8.61 3.30 -0.94
CA VAL A 76 -8.55 4.43 0.02
C VAL A 76 -7.65 4.08 1.20
N GLU A 77 -7.83 2.91 1.81
CA GLU A 77 -6.99 2.49 2.93
C GLU A 77 -5.54 2.23 2.52
N ALA A 78 -5.30 1.72 1.31
CA ALA A 78 -3.96 1.55 0.77
C ALA A 78 -3.23 2.90 0.59
N ILE A 79 -3.93 3.92 0.07
CA ILE A 79 -3.36 5.28 -0.06
C ILE A 79 -3.08 5.88 1.33
N ASN A 80 -3.97 5.68 2.30
CA ASN A 80 -3.77 6.15 3.67
C ASN A 80 -2.56 5.49 4.33
N ALA A 81 -2.42 4.16 4.18
CA ALA A 81 -1.27 3.41 4.68
C ALA A 81 0.03 3.86 4.01
N LEU A 82 0.07 3.99 2.68
CA LEU A 82 1.23 4.49 1.94
C LEU A 82 1.65 5.90 2.41
N ARG A 83 0.67 6.78 2.63
CA ARG A 83 0.93 8.13 3.16
C ARG A 83 1.56 8.08 4.54
N ALA A 84 1.06 7.22 5.43
CA ALA A 84 1.59 7.07 6.77
C ALA A 84 3.03 6.55 6.75
N GLU A 85 3.32 5.51 5.96
CA GLU A 85 4.68 4.97 5.79
C GLU A 85 5.65 6.00 5.21
N SER A 86 5.21 6.74 4.19
CA SER A 86 6.00 7.82 3.60
C SER A 86 6.32 8.94 4.60
N GLN A 87 5.33 9.36 5.41
CA GLN A 87 5.55 10.36 6.46
C GLN A 87 6.53 9.87 7.53
N ALA A 88 6.40 8.61 7.96
CA ALA A 88 7.32 8.01 8.92
C ALA A 88 8.75 7.94 8.36
N ALA A 89 8.91 7.52 7.11
CA ALA A 89 10.21 7.47 6.44
C ALA A 89 10.84 8.86 6.31
N ILE A 90 10.06 9.86 5.91
CA ILE A 90 10.52 11.25 5.82
C ILE A 90 10.95 11.78 7.19
N ALA A 91 10.17 11.53 8.25
CA ALA A 91 10.51 11.97 9.60
C ALA A 91 11.82 11.34 10.09
N ASN A 92 12.02 10.04 9.84
CA ASN A 92 13.25 9.34 10.19
C ASN A 92 14.46 9.93 9.47
N LEU A 93 14.37 10.13 8.15
CA LEU A 93 15.43 10.75 7.36
C LEU A 93 15.73 12.17 7.81
N GLN A 94 14.72 12.95 8.19
CA GLN A 94 14.90 14.29 8.73
C GLN A 94 15.63 14.29 10.07
N ALA A 95 15.29 13.37 10.97
CA ALA A 95 15.96 13.21 12.26
C ALA A 95 17.44 12.81 12.08
N GLU A 96 17.72 11.86 11.20
CA GLU A 96 19.09 11.44 10.87
C GLU A 96 19.89 12.60 10.26
N ASN A 97 19.31 13.33 9.30
CA ASN A 97 19.95 14.51 8.71
C ASN A 97 20.25 15.60 9.75
N GLN A 98 19.37 15.79 10.73
CA GLN A 98 19.61 16.76 11.81
C GLN A 98 20.76 16.31 12.71
N SER A 99 20.83 15.03 13.07
CA SER A 99 21.95 14.46 13.85
C SER A 99 23.28 14.63 13.11
N LEU A 100 23.33 14.22 11.84
CA LEU A 100 24.54 14.33 11.02
C LEU A 100 25.02 15.78 10.89
N ARG A 101 24.09 16.74 10.72
CA ARG A 101 24.44 18.16 10.66
C ARG A 101 25.01 18.67 11.98
N ALA A 102 24.50 18.20 13.12
CA ALA A 102 25.02 18.56 14.44
C ALA A 102 26.43 18.00 14.63
N ASP A 103 26.65 16.72 14.30
CA ASP A 103 27.95 16.06 14.40
C ASP A 103 29.00 16.74 13.51
N LEU A 104 28.64 17.05 12.27
CA LEU A 104 29.52 17.78 11.34
C LEU A 104 29.92 19.16 11.91
N LYS A 105 28.97 19.89 12.50
CA LYS A 105 29.26 21.18 13.14
C LYS A 105 30.22 21.02 14.31
N GLN A 106 30.04 19.99 15.14
CA GLN A 106 30.92 19.71 16.27
C GLN A 106 32.34 19.35 15.81
N LEU A 107 32.47 18.49 14.80
CA LEU A 107 33.78 18.13 14.22
C LEU A 107 34.48 19.35 13.62
N GLN A 108 33.75 20.19 12.88
CA GLN A 108 34.30 21.45 12.36
C GLN A 108 34.81 22.37 13.48
N GLN A 109 34.10 22.46 14.61
CA GLN A 109 34.54 23.23 15.77
C GLN A 109 35.80 22.64 16.42
N GLN A 110 35.90 21.32 16.52
CA GLN A 110 37.09 20.64 17.07
C GLN A 110 38.33 20.82 16.17
N LEU A 111 38.15 20.80 14.84
CA LEU A 111 39.24 21.05 13.90
C LEU A 111 39.69 22.52 13.88
N ALA A 112 38.74 23.46 14.05
CA ALA A 112 39.05 24.89 14.10
C ALA A 112 39.71 25.32 15.43
N ASP A 113 39.50 24.58 16.51
CA ASP A 113 40.12 24.81 17.81
C ASP A 113 40.67 23.48 18.38
N PRO A 114 41.92 23.10 18.04
CA PRO A 114 42.51 21.84 18.45
C PRO A 114 42.59 21.66 19.97
N SER A 115 42.53 22.75 20.74
CA SER A 115 42.55 22.71 22.22
C SER A 115 41.29 22.07 22.81
N LYS A 116 40.20 22.00 22.04
CA LYS A 116 38.92 21.35 22.44
C LYS A 116 38.81 19.88 22.05
N ALA A 117 39.76 19.35 21.28
CA ALA A 117 39.75 17.95 20.84
C ALA A 117 40.10 16.94 21.97
N GLY A 118 40.63 17.41 23.11
CA GLY A 118 41.17 16.57 24.18
C GLY A 118 40.48 16.63 25.54
N ALA A 119 39.29 17.24 25.67
CA ALA A 119 38.63 17.43 26.98
C ALA A 119 37.69 16.28 27.41
N ALA A 120 37.59 15.19 26.63
CA ALA A 120 36.92 13.97 27.06
C ALA A 120 37.98 12.95 27.52
N GLN A 121 38.37 13.03 28.80
CA GLN A 121 38.92 11.92 29.57
C GLN A 121 37.86 11.46 30.56
#